data_AF-A0A8S2F1P4-F1
#
_entry.id   AF-A0A8S2F1P4-F1
#
_cell.length_a   1.000
_cell.length_b   1.000
_cell.length_c   1.000
_cell.angle_alpha   90.00
_cell.angle_beta   90.00
_cell.angle_gamma   90.00
#
_symmetry.space_group_name_H-M   'P 1'
#
loop_
_entity.id
_entity.type
_entity.pdbx_description
1 polymer ?
#
loop_
_entity_poly.entity_id
_entity_poly.type
_entity_poly.pdbx_seq_one_letter_code
_entity_poly.pdbx_strand_id
1 'polypeptide(L)'
;EGMETLLHTLIQLLSSTDLVTVSCAVSVLSNLTCNNQFNKMAVVQYNGIETLINTIVQADDKEEIIEPAVNVKVSIYFYYSTELFFCFHICALRHITSRHPHASDAQNFVRDINGISVIIRLLNPTKYSWPIIKSTISLIRNLALSPNNLIILRENDSIPKLAQLLIRSHQELQRQASKVDSNNNNNITFSDILEASVGALHINEKCFITILITPTEYAIKPKTKF
;
A
#
# COMPACT_ATOMS: atom_id res chain seq x y z
N GLU A 1 -13.10 -27.50 1.68
CA GLU A 1 -11.81 -28.20 1.89
C GLU A 1 -10.76 -27.80 0.85
N GLY A 2 -10.91 -28.11 -0.45
CA GLY A 2 -9.83 -27.84 -1.43
C GLY A 2 -9.35 -26.37 -1.56
N MET A 3 -10.24 -25.39 -1.41
CA MET A 3 -9.88 -23.97 -1.50
C MET A 3 -9.04 -23.49 -0.31
N GLU A 4 -9.37 -23.91 0.91
CA GLU A 4 -8.61 -23.55 2.11
C GLU A 4 -7.20 -24.13 2.06
N THR A 5 -7.07 -25.39 1.65
CA THR A 5 -5.77 -26.02 1.43
C THR A 5 -4.96 -25.26 0.37
N LEU A 6 -5.57 -24.85 -0.74
CA LEU A 6 -4.89 -24.05 -1.76
C LEU A 6 -4.42 -22.70 -1.21
N LEU A 7 -5.26 -21.98 -0.47
CA LEU A 7 -4.88 -20.69 0.14
C LEU A 7 -3.71 -20.85 1.12
N HIS A 8 -3.77 -21.88 1.97
CA HIS A 8 -2.70 -22.19 2.89
C HIS A 8 -1.38 -22.49 2.15
N THR A 9 -1.42 -23.32 1.11
CA THR A 9 -0.24 -23.63 0.28
C THR A 9 0.30 -22.37 -0.40
N LEU A 10 -0.55 -21.52 -0.97
CA LEU A 10 -0.12 -20.27 -1.61
C LEU A 10 0.60 -19.35 -0.61
N ILE A 11 0.12 -19.26 0.63
CA ILE A 11 0.77 -18.46 1.68
C ILE A 11 2.13 -19.06 2.06
N GLN A 12 2.24 -20.39 2.16
CA GLN A 12 3.54 -21.04 2.40
C GLN A 12 4.54 -20.77 1.27
N LEU A 13 4.09 -20.77 0.01
CA LEU A 13 4.93 -20.50 -1.16
C LEU A 13 5.46 -19.06 -1.20
N LEU A 14 4.83 -18.10 -0.50
CA LEU A 14 5.37 -16.74 -0.36
C LEU A 14 6.70 -16.71 0.39
N SER A 15 7.01 -17.71 1.22
CA SER A 15 8.30 -17.84 1.91
C SER A 15 9.38 -18.55 1.08
N SER A 16 9.11 -18.83 -0.21
CA SER A 16 10.08 -19.45 -1.11
C SER A 16 11.26 -18.51 -1.40
N THR A 17 12.45 -19.09 -1.61
CA THR A 17 13.62 -18.36 -2.11
C THR A 17 13.54 -18.03 -3.59
N ASP A 18 12.70 -18.74 -4.35
CA ASP A 18 12.48 -18.51 -5.78
C ASP A 18 11.44 -17.40 -6.01
N LEU A 19 11.91 -16.26 -6.55
CA LEU A 19 11.07 -15.10 -6.85
C LEU A 19 9.96 -15.40 -7.85
N VAL A 20 10.15 -16.36 -8.77
CA VAL A 20 9.09 -16.74 -9.72
C VAL A 20 7.96 -17.43 -8.98
N THR A 21 8.27 -18.37 -8.10
CA THR A 21 7.30 -19.04 -7.23
C THR A 21 6.52 -18.05 -6.37
N VAL A 22 7.21 -17.12 -5.69
CA VAL A 22 6.56 -16.07 -4.87
C VAL A 22 5.64 -15.19 -5.75
N SER A 23 6.10 -14.78 -6.93
CA SER A 23 5.31 -13.97 -7.87
C SER A 23 4.05 -14.69 -8.35
N CYS A 24 4.15 -15.97 -8.66
CA CYS A 24 3.01 -16.80 -9.03
C CYS A 24 2.04 -16.95 -7.86
N ALA A 25 2.56 -17.23 -6.66
CA ALA A 25 1.73 -17.41 -5.47
C ALA A 25 0.93 -16.13 -5.15
N VAL A 26 1.57 -14.96 -5.15
CA VAL A 26 0.90 -13.70 -4.86
C VAL A 26 -0.09 -13.28 -5.95
N SER A 27 0.22 -13.53 -7.22
CA SER A 27 -0.68 -13.17 -8.32
C SER A 27 -1.99 -13.96 -8.23
N VAL A 28 -1.90 -15.26 -7.97
CA VAL A 28 -3.05 -16.12 -7.71
C VAL A 28 -3.80 -15.67 -6.44
N LEU A 29 -3.08 -15.40 -5.34
CA LEU A 29 -3.67 -14.94 -4.08
C LEU A 29 -4.44 -13.63 -4.24
N SER A 30 -3.92 -12.68 -5.03
CA SER A 30 -4.55 -11.39 -5.28
C SER A 30 -5.89 -11.53 -6.02
N ASN A 31 -5.98 -12.50 -6.93
CA ASN A 31 -7.21 -12.83 -7.66
C ASN A 31 -8.22 -13.56 -6.74
N LEU A 32 -7.76 -14.55 -5.98
CA LEU A 32 -8.61 -15.34 -5.09
C LEU A 32 -9.21 -14.52 -3.95
N THR A 33 -8.51 -13.49 -3.48
CA THR A 33 -9.00 -12.57 -2.44
C THR A 33 -9.91 -11.47 -3.00
N CYS A 34 -9.93 -11.27 -4.32
CA CYS A 34 -10.76 -10.27 -4.97
C CYS A 34 -12.24 -10.63 -4.81
N ASN A 35 -13.02 -9.74 -4.18
CA ASN A 35 -14.46 -9.88 -3.96
C ASN A 35 -14.92 -11.21 -3.31
N ASN A 36 -14.05 -11.92 -2.59
CA ASN A 36 -14.40 -13.15 -1.90
C ASN A 36 -14.10 -13.05 -0.40
N GLN A 37 -15.14 -12.85 0.42
CA GLN A 37 -14.99 -12.67 1.87
C GLN A 37 -14.41 -13.90 2.58
N PHE A 38 -14.77 -15.12 2.14
CA PHE A 38 -14.28 -16.35 2.75
C PHE A 38 -12.77 -16.52 2.52
N ASN A 39 -12.32 -16.30 1.29
CA ASN A 39 -10.89 -16.37 0.97
C ASN A 39 -10.10 -15.30 1.71
N LYS A 40 -10.63 -14.07 1.82
CA LYS A 40 -9.98 -13.02 2.62
C LYS A 40 -9.79 -13.43 4.07
N MET A 41 -10.85 -13.94 4.71
CA MET A 41 -10.80 -14.38 6.11
C MET A 41 -9.82 -15.54 6.30
N ALA A 42 -9.82 -16.52 5.38
CA ALA A 42 -8.86 -17.63 5.42
C ALA A 42 -7.41 -17.13 5.30
N VAL A 43 -7.13 -16.17 4.42
CA VAL A 43 -5.79 -15.58 4.28
C VAL A 43 -5.35 -14.88 5.58
N VAL A 44 -6.25 -14.15 6.25
CA VAL A 44 -5.95 -13.54 7.56
C VAL A 44 -5.66 -14.63 8.60
N GLN A 45 -6.47 -15.69 8.66
CA GLN A 45 -6.31 -16.79 9.60
C GLN A 45 -4.99 -17.54 9.43
N TYR A 46 -4.50 -17.69 8.20
CA TYR A 46 -3.24 -18.37 7.89
C TYR A 46 -2.02 -17.44 7.91
N ASN A 47 -2.08 -16.34 8.67
CA ASN A 47 -1.00 -15.37 8.82
C ASN A 47 -0.54 -14.73 7.49
N GLY A 48 -1.43 -14.65 6.50
CA GLY A 48 -1.09 -14.15 5.17
C GLY A 48 -0.69 -12.67 5.16
N ILE A 49 -1.18 -11.87 6.10
CA ILE A 49 -0.79 -10.44 6.21
C ILE A 49 0.70 -10.31 6.53
N GLU A 50 1.17 -11.00 7.57
CA GLU A 50 2.59 -10.94 7.97
C GLU A 50 3.48 -11.45 6.85
N THR A 51 3.12 -12.58 6.25
CA THR A 51 3.88 -13.16 5.14
C THR A 51 3.95 -12.20 3.94
N LEU A 52 2.84 -11.55 3.56
CA LEU A 52 2.81 -10.57 2.46
C LEU A 52 3.63 -9.31 2.77
N ILE A 53 3.66 -8.85 4.03
CA ILE A 53 4.49 -7.69 4.42
C ILE A 53 5.97 -8.09 4.41
N ASN A 54 6.32 -9.26 4.93
CA ASN A 54 7.69 -9.76 4.94
C ASN A 54 8.25 -9.96 3.53
N THR A 55 7.45 -10.42 2.57
CA THR A 55 7.90 -10.53 1.18
C THR A 55 8.12 -9.17 0.52
N ILE A 56 7.31 -8.15 0.86
CA ILE A 56 7.56 -6.76 0.42
C ILE A 56 8.89 -6.27 0.97
N VAL A 57 9.16 -6.45 2.27
CA VAL A 57 10.43 -6.02 2.91
C VAL A 57 11.62 -6.70 2.23
N GLN A 58 11.57 -8.02 2.06
CA GLN A 58 12.65 -8.76 1.41
C GLN A 58 12.89 -8.33 -0.06
N ALA A 59 11.83 -7.97 -0.79
CA ALA A 59 11.96 -7.47 -2.15
C ALA A 59 12.53 -6.05 -2.18
N ASP A 60 12.12 -5.20 -1.24
CA ASP A 60 12.57 -3.81 -1.07
C ASP A 60 14.09 -3.75 -0.77
N ASP A 61 14.55 -4.60 0.15
CA ASP A 61 15.97 -4.72 0.53
C ASP A 61 16.83 -5.23 -0.64
N LYS A 62 16.31 -6.20 -1.42
CA LYS A 62 17.02 -6.74 -2.59
C LYS A 62 17.16 -5.70 -3.70
N GLU A 63 16.14 -4.88 -3.92
CA GLU A 63 16.19 -3.80 -4.92
C GLU A 63 17.30 -2.78 -4.57
N GLU A 64 17.42 -2.41 -3.29
CA GLU A 64 18.45 -1.47 -2.80
C GLU A 64 19.88 -2.03 -3.00
N ILE A 65 20.07 -3.34 -2.84
CA ILE A 65 21.36 -4.01 -3.06
C ILE A 65 21.72 -4.12 -4.55
N ILE A 66 20.73 -4.27 -5.43
CA ILE A 66 20.94 -4.52 -6.87
C ILE A 66 21.16 -3.23 -7.66
N GLU A 67 20.59 -2.10 -7.23
CA GLU A 67 20.75 -0.77 -7.88
C GLU A 67 22.22 -0.31 -8.07
N PRO A 68 23.18 -0.56 -7.16
CA PRO A 68 24.57 -0.19 -7.40
C PRO A 68 25.36 -1.16 -8.33
N ALA A 69 24.83 -2.34 -8.68
CA ALA A 69 25.67 -3.46 -9.14
C ALA A 69 25.47 -3.97 -10.59
N VAL A 70 24.39 -3.66 -11.33
CA VAL A 70 24.11 -4.35 -12.61
C VAL A 70 23.62 -3.52 -13.80
N ASN A 71 24.27 -3.79 -14.94
CA ASN A 71 24.01 -3.30 -16.29
C ASN A 71 22.62 -3.70 -16.85
N VAL A 72 21.83 -2.68 -17.23
CA VAL A 72 20.80 -2.47 -18.28
C VAL A 72 20.03 -3.65 -18.93
N LYS A 73 20.56 -4.88 -19.08
CA LYS A 73 19.87 -6.00 -19.78
C LYS A 73 19.13 -6.98 -18.86
N VAL A 74 19.57 -7.16 -17.60
CA VAL A 74 18.82 -7.94 -16.58
C VAL A 74 17.59 -7.15 -16.11
N SER A 75 17.60 -5.84 -16.32
CA SER A 75 16.54 -4.91 -15.91
C SER A 75 15.18 -5.26 -16.51
N ILE A 76 15.00 -5.59 -17.80
CA ILE A 76 13.62 -5.68 -18.34
C ILE A 76 12.80 -6.83 -17.72
N TYR A 77 13.35 -8.05 -17.58
CA TYR A 77 12.63 -9.15 -16.94
C TYR A 77 12.46 -8.93 -15.44
N PHE A 78 13.47 -8.36 -14.76
CA PHE A 78 13.40 -8.07 -13.33
C PHE A 78 12.47 -6.87 -13.02
N TYR A 79 12.41 -5.88 -13.90
CA TYR A 79 11.64 -4.63 -13.77
C TYR A 79 10.15 -4.84 -14.07
N TYR A 80 9.83 -5.59 -15.14
CA TYR A 80 8.43 -6.02 -15.35
C TYR A 80 7.96 -7.00 -14.27
N SER A 81 8.86 -7.84 -13.75
CA SER A 81 8.55 -8.74 -12.64
C SER A 81 8.31 -7.97 -11.33
N THR A 82 9.15 -6.98 -10.99
CA THR A 82 9.02 -6.18 -9.76
C THR A 82 7.78 -5.28 -9.77
N GLU A 83 7.48 -4.61 -10.90
CA GLU A 83 6.28 -3.77 -10.99
C GLU A 83 4.99 -4.57 -10.74
N LEU A 84 4.85 -5.71 -11.43
CA LEU A 84 3.70 -6.60 -11.25
C LEU A 84 3.70 -7.24 -9.85
N PHE A 85 4.87 -7.62 -9.34
CA PHE A 85 5.04 -8.21 -8.02
C PHE A 85 4.49 -7.29 -6.92
N PHE A 86 4.95 -6.04 -6.84
CA PHE A 86 4.47 -5.10 -5.83
C PHE A 86 2.97 -4.81 -6.02
N CYS A 87 2.50 -4.67 -7.26
CA CYS A 87 1.08 -4.47 -7.54
C CYS A 87 0.22 -5.62 -7.00
N PHE A 88 0.59 -6.88 -7.22
CA PHE A 88 -0.18 -8.03 -6.71
C PHE A 88 -0.15 -8.13 -5.19
N HIS A 89 1.00 -7.87 -4.55
CA HIS A 89 1.12 -7.83 -3.08
C HIS A 89 0.19 -6.79 -2.48
N ILE A 90 0.26 -5.55 -2.98
CA ILE A 90 -0.56 -4.45 -2.50
C ILE A 90 -2.04 -4.71 -2.79
N CYS A 91 -2.37 -5.30 -3.94
CA CYS A 91 -3.75 -5.69 -4.25
C CYS A 91 -4.29 -6.72 -3.26
N ALA A 92 -3.53 -7.79 -2.96
CA ALA A 92 -3.93 -8.79 -1.98
C ALA A 92 -4.14 -8.16 -0.59
N LEU A 93 -3.18 -7.36 -0.11
CA LEU A 93 -3.29 -6.61 1.16
C LEU A 93 -4.52 -5.69 1.18
N ARG A 94 -4.80 -4.98 0.08
CA ARG A 94 -5.97 -4.11 -0.05
C ARG A 94 -7.27 -4.92 0.04
N HIS A 95 -7.31 -6.10 -0.58
CA HIS A 95 -8.49 -6.96 -0.56
C HIS A 95 -8.76 -7.51 0.84
N ILE A 96 -7.73 -8.01 1.54
CA ILE A 96 -7.87 -8.62 2.88
C ILE A 96 -7.97 -7.60 4.03
N THR A 97 -7.90 -6.30 3.74
CA THR A 97 -8.13 -5.21 4.72
C THR A 97 -9.48 -4.53 4.50
N SER A 98 -10.38 -5.09 3.69
CA SER A 98 -11.67 -4.46 3.38
C SER A 98 -12.77 -5.44 2.99
N ARG A 99 -14.03 -5.08 3.30
CA ARG A 99 -15.25 -5.79 2.85
C ARG A 99 -15.29 -7.27 3.26
N HIS A 100 -15.02 -7.56 4.53
CA HIS A 100 -15.31 -8.83 5.22
C HIS A 100 -15.38 -8.57 6.74
N PRO A 101 -15.99 -9.48 7.55
CA PRO A 101 -16.20 -9.28 8.99
C PRO A 101 -14.93 -8.92 9.80
N HIS A 102 -13.80 -9.56 9.50
CA HIS A 102 -12.52 -9.36 10.20
C HIS A 102 -11.63 -8.26 9.59
N ALA A 103 -12.18 -7.37 8.77
CA ALA A 103 -11.36 -6.35 8.09
C ALA A 103 -10.70 -5.38 9.08
N SER A 104 -11.39 -5.01 10.17
CA SER A 104 -10.83 -4.15 11.21
C SER A 104 -9.64 -4.82 11.93
N ASP A 105 -9.75 -6.13 12.21
CA ASP A 105 -8.69 -6.90 12.84
C ASP A 105 -7.47 -6.98 11.90
N ALA A 106 -7.71 -7.24 10.61
CA ALA A 106 -6.66 -7.23 9.59
C ALA A 106 -5.95 -5.87 9.48
N GLN A 107 -6.70 -4.76 9.49
CA GLN A 107 -6.14 -3.42 9.49
C GLN A 107 -5.26 -3.15 10.71
N ASN A 108 -5.72 -3.55 11.90
CA ASN A 108 -4.97 -3.42 13.14
C ASN A 108 -3.71 -4.30 13.12
N PHE A 109 -3.82 -5.52 12.62
CA PHE A 109 -2.68 -6.43 12.55
C PHE A 109 -1.56 -5.88 11.66
N VAL A 110 -1.88 -5.24 10.53
CA VAL A 110 -0.87 -4.54 9.69
C VAL A 110 -0.10 -3.48 10.50
N ARG A 111 -0.76 -2.77 11.42
CA ARG A 111 -0.10 -1.82 12.32
C ARG A 111 0.78 -2.55 13.34
N ASP A 112 0.25 -3.59 13.96
CA ASP A 112 0.89 -4.29 15.07
C ASP A 112 2.20 -4.96 14.65
N ILE A 113 2.33 -5.36 13.39
CA ILE A 113 3.59 -5.88 12.79
C ILE A 113 4.48 -4.79 12.17
N ASN A 114 4.21 -3.51 12.46
CA ASN A 114 4.90 -2.34 11.89
C ASN A 114 4.83 -2.25 10.34
N GLY A 115 3.84 -2.91 9.73
CA GLY A 115 3.65 -2.95 8.28
C GLY A 115 3.24 -1.61 7.66
N ILE A 116 2.64 -0.70 8.44
CA ILE A 116 2.28 0.65 7.97
C ILE A 116 3.53 1.41 7.49
N SER A 117 4.65 1.34 8.22
CA SER A 117 5.89 2.01 7.84
C SER A 117 6.41 1.50 6.49
N VAL A 118 6.36 0.17 6.30
CA VAL A 118 6.74 -0.49 5.02
C VAL A 118 5.87 0.01 3.88
N ILE A 119 4.54 0.03 4.06
CA ILE A 119 3.58 0.46 3.04
C ILE A 119 3.81 1.94 2.66
N ILE A 120 4.11 2.81 3.62
CA ILE A 120 4.35 4.23 3.34
C ILE A 120 5.63 4.46 2.54
N ARG A 121 6.67 3.62 2.68
CA ARG A 121 7.88 3.73 1.84
C ARG A 121 7.56 3.53 0.36
N LEU A 122 6.55 2.72 0.03
CA LEU A 122 6.10 2.47 -1.34
C LEU A 122 5.44 3.69 -2.02
N LEU A 123 5.29 4.82 -1.32
CA LEU A 123 4.84 6.09 -1.90
C LEU A 123 5.96 6.90 -2.57
N ASN A 124 7.21 6.43 -2.59
CA ASN A 124 8.32 7.19 -3.17
C ASN A 124 8.28 7.21 -4.71
N PRO A 125 7.97 8.36 -5.36
CA PRO A 125 7.88 8.47 -6.83
C PRO A 125 9.24 8.49 -7.54
N THR A 126 10.36 8.47 -6.81
CA THR A 126 11.69 8.27 -7.42
C THR A 126 12.06 6.80 -7.51
N LYS A 127 11.44 5.93 -6.69
CA LYS A 127 11.75 4.49 -6.60
C LYS A 127 10.67 3.64 -7.29
N TYR A 128 9.39 3.93 -7.04
CA TYR A 128 8.29 3.10 -7.54
C TYR A 128 7.49 3.79 -8.65
N SER A 129 6.93 2.96 -9.51
CA SER A 129 6.07 3.40 -10.60
C SER A 129 4.71 3.92 -10.10
N TRP A 130 4.07 4.77 -10.89
CA TRP A 130 2.75 5.33 -10.56
C TRP A 130 1.67 4.26 -10.31
N PRO A 131 1.59 3.14 -11.05
CA PRO A 131 0.65 2.05 -10.75
C PRO A 131 0.81 1.45 -9.34
N ILE A 132 2.06 1.25 -8.89
CA ILE A 132 2.35 0.80 -7.52
C ILE A 132 1.86 1.85 -6.53
N ILE A 133 2.25 3.11 -6.72
CA ILE A 133 1.88 4.24 -5.85
C ILE A 133 0.36 4.36 -5.74
N LYS A 134 -0.38 4.28 -6.85
CA LYS A 134 -1.85 4.28 -6.86
C LYS A 134 -2.42 3.18 -5.97
N SER A 135 -1.90 1.96 -6.14
CA SER A 135 -2.34 0.80 -5.36
C SER A 135 -2.02 0.98 -3.88
N THR A 136 -0.85 1.54 -3.56
CA THR A 136 -0.41 1.85 -2.20
C THR A 136 -1.33 2.87 -1.54
N ILE A 137 -1.67 3.97 -2.22
CA ILE A 137 -2.62 4.97 -1.73
C ILE A 137 -3.97 4.32 -1.42
N SER A 138 -4.44 3.42 -2.28
CA SER A 138 -5.69 2.68 -2.08
C SER A 138 -5.64 1.74 -0.86
N LEU A 139 -4.51 1.08 -0.61
CA LEU A 139 -4.29 0.30 0.61
C LEU A 139 -4.27 1.20 1.86
N ILE A 140 -3.56 2.33 1.82
CA ILE A 140 -3.53 3.32 2.92
C ILE A 140 -4.95 3.78 3.27
N ARG A 141 -5.79 4.06 2.27
CA ARG A 141 -7.19 4.40 2.47
C ARG A 141 -7.96 3.33 3.25
N ASN A 142 -7.70 2.05 3.01
CA ASN A 142 -8.32 0.97 3.79
C ASN A 142 -7.77 0.90 5.21
N LEU A 143 -6.46 1.06 5.39
CA LEU A 143 -5.82 1.05 6.70
C LEU A 143 -6.28 2.22 7.58
N ALA A 144 -6.55 3.37 6.97
CA ALA A 144 -7.07 4.57 7.63
C ALA A 144 -8.53 4.44 8.08
N LEU A 145 -9.23 3.34 7.74
CA LEU A 145 -10.55 3.04 8.30
C LEU A 145 -10.47 2.65 9.78
N SER A 146 -9.32 2.14 10.24
CA SER A 146 -9.08 1.90 11.67
C SER A 146 -8.56 3.17 12.35
N PRO A 147 -9.24 3.69 13.40
CA PRO A 147 -8.83 4.90 14.09
C PRO A 147 -7.40 4.84 14.66
N ASN A 148 -7.02 3.67 15.17
CA ASN A 148 -5.71 3.44 15.77
C ASN A 148 -4.57 3.50 14.74
N ASN A 149 -4.87 3.27 13.47
CA ASN A 149 -3.86 3.33 12.41
C ASN A 149 -3.53 4.76 11.99
N LEU A 150 -4.42 5.71 12.23
CA LEU A 150 -4.26 7.10 11.78
C LEU A 150 -3.10 7.80 12.47
N ILE A 151 -2.92 7.52 13.76
CA ILE A 151 -1.79 8.04 14.55
C ILE A 151 -0.49 7.56 13.91
N ILE A 152 -0.39 6.25 13.64
CA ILE A 152 0.79 5.64 13.05
C ILE A 152 1.03 6.13 11.61
N LEU A 153 -0.02 6.29 10.81
CA LEU A 153 0.06 6.88 9.47
C LEU A 153 0.61 8.31 9.52
N ARG A 154 0.19 9.11 10.51
CA ARG A 154 0.69 10.48 10.68
C ARG A 154 2.15 10.49 11.11
N GLU A 155 2.54 9.64 12.06
CA GLU A 155 3.91 9.52 12.55
C GLU A 155 4.89 9.03 11.47
N ASN A 156 4.39 8.34 10.44
CA ASN A 156 5.19 7.92 9.28
C ASN A 156 5.14 8.92 8.10
N ASP A 157 4.76 10.18 8.33
CA ASP A 157 4.70 11.24 7.30
C ASP A 157 3.80 10.92 6.10
N SER A 158 2.72 10.15 6.30
CA SER A 158 1.79 9.84 5.22
C SER A 158 1.14 11.09 4.60
N ILE A 159 0.75 12.07 5.43
CA ILE A 159 0.05 13.28 4.97
C ILE A 159 0.96 14.13 4.07
N PRO A 160 2.20 14.51 4.48
CA PRO A 160 3.11 15.24 3.60
C PRO A 160 3.41 14.49 2.29
N LYS A 161 3.62 13.17 2.35
CA LYS A 161 3.89 12.35 1.15
C LYS A 161 2.70 12.35 0.18
N LEU A 162 1.48 12.15 0.68
CA LEU A 162 0.26 12.18 -0.13
C LEU A 162 0.02 13.57 -0.74
N ALA A 163 0.27 14.65 0.02
CA ALA A 163 0.16 16.02 -0.48
C ALA A 163 1.18 16.32 -1.60
N GLN A 164 2.42 15.84 -1.46
CA GLN A 164 3.44 15.97 -2.51
C GLN A 164 3.06 15.22 -3.78
N LEU A 165 2.55 13.99 -3.65
CA LEU A 165 2.06 13.20 -4.79
C LEU A 165 0.91 13.92 -5.51
N LEU A 166 -0.02 14.50 -4.75
CA LEU A 166 -1.14 15.29 -5.26
C LEU A 166 -0.66 16.50 -6.08
N ILE A 167 0.27 17.29 -5.53
CA ILE A 167 0.83 18.46 -6.22
C ILE A 167 1.53 18.03 -7.51
N ARG A 168 2.36 16.97 -7.43
CA ARG A 168 3.11 16.46 -8.58
C ARG A 168 2.20 15.92 -9.68
N SER A 169 1.15 15.16 -9.34
CA SER A 169 0.20 14.64 -10.32
C SER A 169 -0.60 15.75 -10.98
N HIS A 170 -0.97 16.79 -10.22
CA HIS A 170 -1.66 17.96 -10.76
C HIS A 170 -0.78 18.76 -11.75
N GLN A 171 0.47 19.03 -11.39
CA GLN A 171 1.42 19.73 -12.26
C GLN A 171 1.65 18.97 -13.58
N GLU A 172 1.74 17.64 -13.53
CA GLU A 172 1.96 16.84 -14.74
C GLU A 172 0.73 16.82 -15.66
N LEU A 173 -0.48 16.80 -15.11
CA LEU A 173 -1.72 16.98 -15.88
C LEU A 173 -1.78 18.35 -16.56
N GLN A 174 -1.42 19.43 -15.85
CA GLN A 174 -1.37 20.77 -16.43
C GLN A 174 -0.34 20.86 -17.57
N ARG A 175 0.83 20.25 -17.39
CA ARG A 175 1.88 20.20 -18.40
C ARG A 175 1.44 19.42 -19.65
N GLN A 176 0.72 18.32 -19.48
CA GLN A 176 0.22 17.50 -20.59
C GLN A 176 -0.95 18.17 -21.33
N ALA A 177 -1.82 18.90 -20.63
CA ALA A 177 -2.88 19.71 -21.27
C ALA A 177 -2.33 20.81 -22.19
N SER A 178 -1.12 21.30 -21.94
CA SER A 178 -0.43 22.30 -22.78
C SER A 178 0.27 21.72 -24.01
N LYS A 179 0.42 20.40 -24.11
CA LYS A 179 1.00 19.70 -25.27
C LYS A 179 -0.13 19.02 -26.04
N VAL A 180 -0.40 19.46 -27.26
CA VAL A 180 -1.53 19.01 -28.10
C VAL A 180 -1.43 17.53 -28.54
N ASP A 181 -0.36 16.80 -28.19
CA ASP A 181 -0.16 15.41 -28.59
C ASP A 181 -0.58 14.38 -27.52
N SER A 182 -1.76 13.81 -27.79
CA SER A 182 -2.22 12.45 -27.53
C SER A 182 -1.25 11.50 -26.79
N ASN A 183 -1.27 11.54 -25.46
CA ASN A 183 -0.93 10.37 -24.65
C ASN A 183 -1.98 10.17 -23.54
N ASN A 184 -3.17 9.74 -23.97
CA ASN A 184 -4.37 9.65 -23.14
C ASN A 184 -4.16 8.75 -21.90
N ASN A 185 -3.31 7.73 -21.99
CA ASN A 185 -3.03 6.79 -20.90
C ASN A 185 -2.33 7.43 -19.69
N ASN A 186 -1.46 8.43 -19.93
CA ASN A 186 -0.78 9.14 -18.84
C ASN A 186 -1.75 10.09 -18.13
N ASN A 187 -2.61 10.77 -18.89
CA ASN A 187 -3.67 11.63 -18.32
C ASN A 187 -4.60 10.82 -17.39
N ILE A 188 -5.02 9.62 -17.81
CA ILE A 188 -5.85 8.73 -16.99
C ILE A 188 -5.11 8.36 -15.70
N THR A 189 -3.83 7.97 -15.80
CA THR A 189 -3.03 7.56 -14.64
C THR A 189 -2.84 8.69 -13.63
N PHE A 190 -2.48 9.91 -14.05
CA PHE A 190 -2.29 11.03 -13.12
C PHE A 190 -3.59 11.55 -12.51
N SER A 191 -4.69 11.52 -13.28
CA SER A 191 -6.03 11.83 -12.76
C SER A 191 -6.43 10.86 -11.66
N ASP A 192 -6.18 9.57 -11.87
CA ASP A 192 -6.48 8.54 -10.88
C ASP A 192 -5.63 8.68 -9.60
N ILE A 193 -4.36 9.07 -9.72
CA ILE A 193 -3.49 9.34 -8.57
C ILE A 193 -3.99 10.54 -7.78
N LEU A 194 -4.41 11.60 -8.47
CA LEU A 194 -4.98 12.80 -7.87
C LEU A 194 -6.21 12.44 -7.05
N GLU A 195 -7.17 11.72 -7.65
CA GLU A 195 -8.39 11.28 -6.98
C GLU A 195 -8.08 10.37 -5.78
N ALA A 196 -7.17 9.40 -5.95
CA ALA A 196 -6.75 8.51 -4.88
C ALA A 196 -6.11 9.28 -3.71
N SER A 197 -5.25 10.25 -4.00
CA SER A 197 -4.55 11.07 -3.00
C SER A 197 -5.54 11.95 -2.23
N VAL A 198 -6.48 12.60 -2.92
CA VAL A 198 -7.56 13.37 -2.28
C VAL A 198 -8.43 12.46 -1.41
N GLY A 199 -8.82 11.30 -1.92
CA GLY A 199 -9.65 10.34 -1.18
C GLY A 199 -8.96 9.80 0.09
N ALA A 200 -7.65 9.58 0.03
CA ALA A 200 -6.85 9.17 1.18
C ALA A 200 -6.68 10.31 2.19
N LEU A 201 -6.36 11.53 1.73
CA LEU A 201 -6.25 12.71 2.59
C LEU A 201 -7.57 13.01 3.31
N HIS A 202 -8.70 12.93 2.61
CA HIS A 202 -10.03 13.16 3.20
C HIS A 202 -10.36 12.19 4.34
N ILE A 203 -9.94 10.93 4.23
CA ILE A 203 -10.17 9.94 5.31
C ILE A 203 -9.28 10.26 6.51
N ASN A 204 -8.04 10.67 6.27
CA ASN A 204 -7.15 11.12 7.33
C ASN A 204 -7.66 12.43 7.98
N GLU A 205 -8.22 13.37 7.21
CA GLU A 205 -8.76 14.66 7.68
C GLU A 205 -10.09 14.54 8.42
N LYS A 206 -11.00 13.66 7.97
CA LYS A 206 -12.23 13.36 8.72
C LYS A 206 -11.93 12.93 10.15
N CYS A 207 -10.83 12.23 10.36
CA CYS A 207 -10.37 11.89 11.70
C CYS A 207 -9.61 12.99 12.42
N PHE A 208 -9.02 13.95 11.70
CA PHE A 208 -8.52 15.19 12.31
C PHE A 208 -9.65 15.93 13.04
N ILE A 209 -10.87 15.91 12.48
CA ILE A 209 -12.07 16.46 13.10
C ILE A 209 -12.58 15.54 14.23
N THR A 210 -12.64 14.21 14.04
CA THR A 210 -13.13 13.29 15.08
C THR A 210 -12.24 13.23 16.32
N ILE A 211 -10.91 13.29 16.17
CA ILE A 211 -9.95 13.24 17.29
C ILE A 211 -9.92 14.55 18.10
N LEU A 212 -10.22 15.69 17.48
CA LEU A 212 -10.38 16.96 18.19
C LEU A 212 -11.73 17.07 18.94
N ILE A 213 -12.71 16.21 18.62
CA ILE A 213 -14.05 16.23 19.24
C ILE A 213 -14.22 15.14 20.31
N THR A 214 -13.30 14.17 20.44
CA THR A 214 -13.24 13.29 21.63
C THR A 214 -12.61 14.03 22.81
N PRO A 215 -13.37 14.39 23.86
CA PRO A 215 -12.85 15.16 24.97
C PRO A 215 -12.15 14.23 25.95
N THR A 216 -10.89 13.89 25.72
CA THR A 216 -10.03 13.29 26.75
C THR A 216 -8.58 13.75 26.61
N GLU A 217 -8.23 14.70 27.48
CA GLU A 217 -6.96 14.72 28.21
C GLU A 217 -5.65 14.83 27.40
N TYR A 218 -5.39 16.00 26.82
CA TYR A 218 -4.04 16.58 26.90
C TYR A 218 -4.16 18.06 27.25
N ALA A 219 -4.31 18.32 28.54
CA ALA A 219 -4.09 19.63 29.12
C ALA A 219 -2.65 20.07 28.81
N ILE A 220 -2.49 20.94 27.83
CA ILE A 220 -1.30 21.77 27.68
C ILE A 220 -1.27 22.67 28.92
N LYS A 221 -0.49 22.29 29.94
CA LYS A 221 -0.16 23.21 31.03
C LYS A 221 0.56 24.42 30.42
N PRO A 222 0.06 25.65 30.60
CA PRO A 222 0.77 26.82 30.12
C PRO A 222 2.05 26.98 30.95
N LYS A 223 3.21 27.03 30.26
CA LYS A 223 4.45 27.50 30.88
C LYS A 223 4.30 29.00 31.17
N THR A 224 3.89 29.34 32.39
CA THR A 224 4.14 30.65 32.97
C THR A 224 5.64 30.81 33.19
N LYS A 225 6.26 31.71 32.43
CA LYS A 225 7.59 32.24 32.75
C LYS A 225 7.42 33.28 33.87
N PHE A 226 8.08 33.05 35.00
CA PHE A 226 8.56 34.12 35.87
C PHE A 226 9.88 34.66 35.31
#